data_AF-A0A2V5MNQ8-F1
#
_entry.id   AF-A0A2V5MNQ8-F1
#
_cell.length_a   1.000
_cell.length_b   1.000
_cell.length_c   1.000
_cell.angle_alpha   90.00
_cell.angle_beta   90.00
_cell.angle_gamma   90.00
#
_symmetry.space_group_name_H-M   'P 1'
#
loop_
_entity.id
_entity.type
_entity.pdbx_description
1 polymer ?
#
loop_
_entity_poly.entity_id
_entity_poly.type
_entity_poly.pdbx_seq_one_letter_code
_entity_poly.pdbx_strand_id
1 'polypeptide(L)'
;MTYFNLLGALLASRMAYDAYGSTDLLALGIFSACLLAAYLAGGFSNFFLRRPFVSDALVSVVVMITAAFVIINFINKEGQWQTFASGVDWRMIPASVLILFALWILSGLAVLCSTRLEMISTLAICSAVFLVGLVSDYFFGGSRGDSWWGSIIYTLVPNWQLFWLADALEKEKTIPLNYVSSSFVYAVCYIGATLAGALVLFEDRELS
;
A
#
# COMPACT_ATOMS: atom_id res chain seq x y z
N MET A 1 5.67 6.84 -0.10
CA MET A 1 4.19 6.89 -0.04
C MET A 1 3.60 5.75 0.79
N THR A 2 3.98 4.48 0.59
CA THR A 2 3.39 3.34 1.32
C THR A 2 3.62 3.38 2.84
N TYR A 3 4.81 3.80 3.31
CA TYR A 3 5.07 4.02 4.74
C TYR A 3 4.12 5.06 5.36
N PHE A 4 3.94 6.20 4.69
CA PHE A 4 3.02 7.26 5.13
C PHE A 4 1.57 6.75 5.20
N ASN A 5 1.13 6.02 4.18
CA ASN A 5 -0.21 5.43 4.15
C ASN A 5 -0.42 4.39 5.24
N LEU A 6 0.60 3.57 5.54
CA LEU A 6 0.56 2.60 6.64
C LEU A 6 0.41 3.30 7.99
N LEU A 7 1.23 4.32 8.27
CA LEU A 7 1.09 5.11 9.51
C LEU A 7 -0.27 5.79 9.60
N GLY A 8 -0.75 6.35 8.49
CA GLY A 8 -2.10 6.92 8.41
C GLY A 8 -3.19 5.89 8.70
N ALA A 9 -3.07 4.67 8.17
CA ALA A 9 -4.03 3.59 8.42
C ALA A 9 -4.01 3.12 9.89
N LEU A 10 -2.84 2.99 10.50
CA LEU A 10 -2.69 2.62 11.91
C LEU A 10 -3.26 3.71 12.84
N LEU A 11 -2.98 4.98 12.53
CA LEU A 11 -3.57 6.12 13.24
C LEU A 11 -5.09 6.13 13.07
N ALA A 12 -5.59 5.91 11.86
CA ALA A 12 -7.01 5.83 11.57
C ALA A 12 -7.68 4.68 12.33
N SER A 13 -7.09 3.49 12.41
CA SER A 13 -7.62 2.38 13.23
C SER A 13 -7.69 2.72 14.70
N ARG A 14 -6.72 3.48 15.22
CA ARG A 14 -6.72 3.94 16.61
C ARG A 14 -7.76 5.04 16.86
N MET A 15 -8.02 5.88 15.85
CA MET A 15 -8.96 7.01 15.92
C MET A 15 -10.40 6.61 15.54
N ALA A 16 -10.57 5.52 14.81
CA ALA A 16 -11.85 5.01 14.34
C ALA A 16 -12.52 4.14 15.41
N TYR A 17 -13.69 4.59 15.83
CA TYR A 17 -14.78 3.87 16.51
C TYR A 17 -14.40 2.69 17.43
N ASP A 18 -14.47 2.97 18.73
CA ASP A 18 -15.04 1.97 19.65
C ASP A 18 -16.56 1.90 19.36
N ALA A 19 -17.18 0.73 19.48
CA ALA A 19 -18.59 0.48 19.14
C ALA A 19 -19.60 1.37 19.90
N TYR A 20 -19.12 2.19 20.85
CA TYR A 20 -19.89 3.08 21.73
C TYR A 20 -19.69 4.59 21.49
N GLY A 21 -19.09 5.03 20.39
CA GLY A 21 -19.37 6.36 19.84
C GLY A 21 -18.66 7.57 20.47
N SER A 22 -17.47 7.43 21.04
CA SER A 22 -16.59 8.58 21.31
C SER A 22 -15.38 8.59 20.36
N THR A 23 -15.45 9.48 19.36
CA THR A 23 -14.31 9.84 18.51
C THR A 23 -13.20 10.40 19.38
N ASP A 24 -11.96 9.92 19.21
CA ASP A 24 -10.80 10.50 19.86
C ASP A 24 -10.46 11.85 19.21
N LEU A 25 -11.20 12.88 19.59
CA LEU A 25 -11.05 14.26 19.11
C LEU A 25 -9.67 14.84 19.48
N LEU A 26 -9.08 14.38 20.58
CA LEU A 26 -7.76 14.80 21.02
C LEU A 26 -6.69 14.27 20.06
N ALA A 27 -6.75 12.98 19.70
CA ALA A 27 -5.84 12.40 18.71
C ALA A 27 -6.01 13.04 17.32
N LEU A 28 -7.25 13.32 16.91
CA LEU A 28 -7.54 14.03 15.66
C LEU A 28 -6.99 15.45 15.66
N GLY A 29 -7.11 16.15 16.79
CA GLY A 29 -6.53 17.47 17.00
C GLY A 29 -5.00 17.45 16.90
N ILE A 30 -4.33 16.50 17.58
CA ILE A 30 -2.87 16.35 17.52
C ILE A 30 -2.42 16.03 16.09
N PHE A 31 -3.09 15.09 15.41
CA PHE A 31 -2.76 14.72 14.04
C PHE A 31 -2.87 15.89 13.07
N SER A 32 -4.00 16.62 13.11
CA SER A 32 -4.22 17.80 12.27
C SER A 32 -3.24 18.94 12.57
N ALA A 33 -2.90 19.16 13.85
CA ALA A 33 -1.89 20.12 14.26
C ALA A 33 -0.49 19.76 13.75
N CYS A 34 -0.08 18.49 13.87
CA CYS A 34 1.20 18.00 13.34
C CYS A 34 1.26 18.13 11.81
N LEU A 35 0.15 17.87 11.11
CA LEU A 35 0.08 18.02 9.65
C LEU A 35 0.21 19.48 9.23
N LEU A 36 -0.49 20.40 9.90
CA LEU A 36 -0.34 21.84 9.66
C LEU A 36 1.09 22.31 9.94
N ALA A 37 1.68 21.88 11.06
CA ALA A 37 3.07 22.19 11.40
C ALA A 37 4.06 21.69 10.34
N ALA A 38 3.81 20.52 9.75
CA ALA A 38 4.65 19.99 8.67
C ALA A 38 4.62 20.86 7.40
N TYR A 39 3.43 21.30 6.99
CA TYR A 39 3.29 22.20 5.84
C TYR A 39 3.90 23.58 6.11
N LEU A 40 3.75 24.10 7.33
CA LEU A 40 4.40 25.35 7.74
C LEU A 40 5.92 25.22 7.75
N ALA A 41 6.47 24.11 8.23
CA ALA A 41 7.91 23.83 8.20
C ALA A 41 8.44 23.72 6.76
N GLY A 42 7.73 23.01 5.88
CA GLY A 42 8.08 22.94 4.45
C GLY A 42 8.01 24.30 3.77
N GLY A 43 6.99 25.11 4.08
CA GLY A 43 6.84 26.47 3.57
C GLY A 43 7.93 27.41 4.07
N PHE A 44 8.28 27.31 5.35
CA PHE A 44 9.39 28.05 5.96
C PHE A 44 10.73 27.69 5.31
N SER A 45 11.01 26.40 5.10
CA SER A 45 12.24 25.96 4.42
C SER A 45 12.31 26.50 2.99
N ASN A 46 11.20 26.48 2.27
CA ASN A 46 11.15 27.04 0.91
C ASN A 46 11.37 28.56 0.89
N PHE A 47 10.76 29.31 1.82
CA PHE A 47 10.85 30.78 1.85
C PHE A 47 12.22 31.28 2.33
N PHE A 48 12.76 30.71 3.41
CA PHE A 48 13.99 31.20 4.04
C PHE A 48 15.25 30.51 3.50
N LEU A 49 15.23 29.18 3.30
CA LEU A 49 16.39 28.39 2.89
C LEU A 49 16.48 28.21 1.37
N ARG A 50 15.48 28.69 0.60
CA ARG A 50 15.39 28.59 -0.88
C ARG A 50 15.58 27.15 -1.41
N ARG A 51 15.16 26.17 -0.61
CA ARG A 51 15.16 24.75 -0.96
C ARG A 51 13.89 24.36 -1.70
N PRO A 52 13.89 23.29 -2.51
CA PRO A 52 12.70 22.85 -3.24
C PRO A 52 11.57 22.43 -2.29
N PHE A 53 10.45 23.17 -2.32
CA PHE A 53 9.29 22.96 -1.45
C PHE A 53 8.81 21.51 -1.38
N VAL A 54 8.66 20.84 -2.54
CA VAL A 54 8.05 19.51 -2.60
C VAL A 54 8.85 18.48 -1.78
N SER A 55 10.19 18.49 -1.91
CA SER A 55 11.05 17.55 -1.18
C SER A 55 11.03 17.84 0.31
N ASP A 56 11.16 19.10 0.72
CA ASP A 56 11.22 19.49 2.13
C ASP A 56 9.87 19.32 2.83
N ALA A 57 8.76 19.60 2.14
CA ALA A 57 7.42 19.38 2.66
C ALA A 57 7.14 17.88 2.86
N LEU A 58 7.53 17.02 1.90
CA LEU A 58 7.39 15.57 2.05
C LEU A 58 8.18 15.05 3.25
N VAL A 59 9.44 15.47 3.41
CA VAL A 59 10.26 15.09 4.57
C VAL A 59 9.63 15.58 5.87
N SER A 60 9.19 16.83 5.92
CA SER A 60 8.53 17.42 7.10
C SER A 60 7.26 16.67 7.48
N VAL A 61 6.44 16.28 6.50
CA VAL A 61 5.21 15.50 6.71
C VAL A 61 5.53 14.09 7.23
N VAL A 62 6.54 13.41 6.67
CA VAL A 62 6.95 12.07 7.12
C VAL A 62 7.47 12.10 8.57
N VAL A 63 8.25 13.12 8.93
CA VAL A 63 8.75 13.28 10.31
C VAL A 63 7.58 13.56 11.26
N MET A 64 6.71 14.51 10.91
CA MET A 64 5.60 14.92 11.78
C MET A 64 4.54 13.84 11.93
N ILE A 65 4.25 13.04 10.90
CA ILE A 65 3.31 11.92 11.05
C ILE A 65 3.88 10.79 11.93
N THR A 66 5.20 10.56 11.84
CA THR A 66 5.87 9.58 12.71
C THR A 66 5.84 10.07 14.17
N ALA A 67 6.10 11.36 14.38
CA ALA A 67 5.97 11.98 15.71
C ALA A 67 4.52 11.91 16.22
N ALA A 68 3.53 12.23 15.38
CA ALA A 68 2.12 12.12 15.73
C ALA A 68 1.75 10.69 16.13
N PHE A 69 2.19 9.68 15.37
CA PHE A 69 2.01 8.27 15.73
C PHE A 69 2.56 7.94 17.12
N VAL A 70 3.79 8.36 17.42
CA VAL A 70 4.39 8.12 18.73
C VAL A 70 3.60 8.81 19.84
N ILE A 71 3.30 10.11 19.70
CA ILE A 71 2.59 10.91 20.71
C ILE A 71 1.19 10.33 21.01
N ILE A 72 0.44 10.03 19.95
CA ILE A 72 -0.91 9.46 20.02
C ILE A 72 -0.89 8.10 20.72
N ASN A 73 0.13 7.27 20.49
CA ASN A 73 0.26 5.96 21.15
C ASN A 73 0.60 6.05 22.65
N PHE A 74 1.04 7.20 23.16
CA PHE A 74 1.34 7.41 24.58
C PHE A 74 0.21 8.09 25.37
N ILE A 75 -0.78 8.69 24.71
CA ILE A 75 -1.82 9.51 25.34
C ILE A 75 -3.19 8.87 25.10
N ASN A 76 -3.97 8.54 26.13
CA ASN A 76 -5.34 8.02 26.03
C ASN A 76 -6.36 9.07 25.57
N LYS A 77 -7.59 8.63 25.25
CA LYS A 77 -8.72 9.51 24.87
C LYS A 77 -9.00 10.60 25.93
N GLU A 78 -8.73 10.30 27.20
CA GLU A 78 -8.92 11.20 28.34
C GLU A 78 -7.66 12.03 28.70
N GLY A 79 -6.61 11.98 27.86
CA GLY A 79 -5.37 12.75 28.09
C GLY A 79 -4.43 12.15 29.14
N GLN A 80 -4.65 10.91 29.57
CA GLN A 80 -3.80 10.19 30.53
C GLN A 80 -2.68 9.42 29.83
N TRP A 81 -1.56 9.19 30.51
CA TRP A 81 -0.48 8.35 30.00
C TRP A 81 -0.91 6.89 29.94
N GLN A 82 -0.78 6.26 28.76
CA GLN A 82 -1.10 4.86 28.53
C GLN A 82 0.13 4.04 28.15
N THR A 83 0.03 2.73 28.32
CA THR A 83 1.02 1.79 27.76
C THR A 83 1.02 1.89 26.25
N PHE A 84 2.21 2.10 25.69
CA PHE A 84 2.43 2.21 24.24
C PHE A 84 1.72 1.06 23.51
N ALA A 85 0.95 1.41 22.48
CA ALA A 85 0.23 0.49 21.59
C ALA A 85 -1.07 -0.18 22.12
N SER A 86 -1.66 0.32 23.20
CA SER A 86 -3.00 -0.11 23.60
C SER A 86 -4.06 0.46 22.64
N GLY A 87 -4.58 -0.37 21.73
CA GLY A 87 -5.68 -0.02 20.81
C GLY A 87 -5.29 0.12 19.32
N VAL A 88 -4.06 -0.18 18.93
CA VAL A 88 -3.67 -0.26 17.51
C VAL A 88 -3.92 -1.67 16.99
N ASP A 89 -4.67 -1.82 15.90
CA ASP A 89 -4.79 -3.11 15.22
C ASP A 89 -3.50 -3.43 14.44
N TRP A 90 -2.63 -4.20 15.07
CA TRP A 90 -1.37 -4.66 14.50
C TRP A 90 -1.55 -5.55 13.26
N ARG A 91 -2.75 -6.07 12.99
CA ARG A 91 -3.06 -6.85 11.78
C ARG A 91 -3.07 -5.99 10.51
N MET A 92 -3.14 -4.66 10.64
CA MET A 92 -3.02 -3.75 9.50
C MET A 92 -1.63 -3.71 8.87
N ILE A 93 -0.58 -4.03 9.65
CA ILE A 93 0.81 -4.05 9.14
C ILE A 93 0.98 -5.10 8.04
N PRO A 94 0.71 -6.40 8.27
CA PRO A 94 0.85 -7.40 7.21
C PRO A 94 -0.10 -7.14 6.04
N ALA A 95 -1.31 -6.63 6.28
CA ALA A 95 -2.23 -6.24 5.21
C ALA A 95 -1.64 -5.14 4.30
N SER A 96 -1.03 -4.10 4.89
CA SER A 96 -0.39 -3.02 4.14
C SER A 96 0.85 -3.49 3.36
N VAL A 97 1.61 -4.43 3.92
CA VAL A 97 2.75 -5.05 3.23
C VAL A 97 2.29 -5.86 2.01
N LEU A 98 1.18 -6.60 2.12
CA LEU A 98 0.60 -7.30 0.98
C LEU A 98 0.14 -6.33 -0.12
N ILE A 99 -0.48 -5.21 0.26
CA ILE A 99 -0.85 -4.14 -0.69
C ILE A 99 0.40 -3.55 -1.37
N LEU A 100 1.50 -3.38 -0.64
CA LEU A 100 2.77 -2.94 -1.22
C LEU A 100 3.26 -3.89 -2.31
N PHE A 101 3.16 -5.21 -2.09
CA PHE A 101 3.53 -6.20 -3.11
C PHE A 101 2.65 -6.12 -4.35
N ALA A 102 1.33 -5.94 -4.18
CA ALA A 102 0.42 -5.72 -5.31
C ALA A 102 0.81 -4.47 -6.12
N LEU A 103 1.15 -3.37 -5.45
CA LEU A 103 1.59 -2.14 -6.10
C LEU A 103 2.90 -2.33 -6.88
N TRP A 104 3.84 -3.12 -6.37
CA TRP A 104 5.07 -3.44 -7.09
C TRP A 104 4.81 -4.25 -8.36
N ILE A 105 3.92 -5.24 -8.30
CA ILE A 105 3.52 -6.03 -9.48
C ILE A 105 2.88 -5.12 -10.53
N LEU A 106 1.93 -4.26 -10.14
CA LEU A 106 1.27 -3.33 -11.06
C LEU A 106 2.27 -2.34 -11.66
N SER A 107 3.24 -1.86 -10.86
CA SER A 107 4.32 -1.01 -11.33
C SER A 107 5.21 -1.72 -12.35
N GLY A 108 5.58 -2.98 -12.12
CA GLY A 108 6.38 -3.77 -13.07
C GLY A 108 5.67 -3.99 -14.40
N LEU A 109 4.36 -4.29 -14.34
CA LEU A 109 3.51 -4.40 -15.53
C LEU A 109 3.39 -3.07 -16.28
N ALA A 110 3.24 -1.96 -15.57
CA ALA A 110 3.20 -0.63 -16.19
C ALA A 110 4.52 -0.31 -16.90
N VAL A 111 5.66 -0.68 -16.31
CA VAL A 111 6.98 -0.54 -16.95
C VAL A 111 7.05 -1.39 -18.22
N LEU A 112 6.66 -2.67 -18.15
CA LEU A 112 6.59 -3.55 -19.32
C LEU A 112 5.74 -2.96 -20.45
N CYS A 113 4.52 -2.51 -20.16
CA CYS A 113 3.62 -1.96 -21.17
C CYS A 113 4.12 -0.63 -21.76
N SER A 114 4.70 0.25 -20.92
CA SER A 114 5.22 1.54 -21.37
C SER A 114 6.48 1.45 -22.26
N THR A 115 7.11 0.26 -22.38
CA THR A 115 8.19 0.06 -23.35
C THR A 115 7.75 0.20 -24.80
N ARG A 116 6.49 -0.15 -25.11
CA ARG A 116 5.94 -0.16 -26.48
C ARG A 116 4.67 0.66 -26.67
N LEU A 117 3.91 0.91 -25.61
CA LEU A 117 2.60 1.52 -25.69
C LEU A 117 2.61 2.95 -25.19
N GLU A 118 1.78 3.79 -25.79
CA GLU A 118 1.56 5.15 -25.30
C GLU A 118 0.90 5.14 -23.90
N MET A 119 0.99 6.28 -23.22
CA MET A 119 0.51 6.44 -21.85
C MET A 119 -0.97 6.02 -21.69
N ILE A 120 -1.84 6.40 -22.63
CA ILE A 120 -3.29 6.10 -22.57
C ILE A 120 -3.51 4.58 -22.62
N SER A 121 -2.86 3.88 -23.56
CA SER A 121 -2.96 2.44 -23.71
C SER A 121 -2.36 1.69 -22.52
N THR A 122 -1.23 2.16 -21.99
CA THR A 122 -0.61 1.58 -20.79
C THR A 122 -1.55 1.66 -19.59
N LEU A 123 -2.19 2.80 -19.39
CA LEU A 123 -3.13 3.03 -18.28
C LEU A 123 -4.40 2.17 -18.45
N ALA A 124 -4.91 2.05 -19.68
CA ALA A 124 -6.04 1.18 -20.01
C ALA A 124 -5.72 -0.29 -19.71
N ILE A 125 -4.54 -0.79 -20.09
CA ILE A 125 -4.12 -2.17 -19.84
C ILE A 125 -3.91 -2.42 -18.35
N CYS A 126 -3.22 -1.52 -17.65
CA CYS A 126 -3.03 -1.64 -16.20
C CYS A 126 -4.38 -1.69 -15.48
N SER A 127 -5.35 -0.86 -15.91
CA SER A 127 -6.70 -0.86 -15.37
C SER A 127 -7.46 -2.15 -15.67
N ALA A 128 -7.37 -2.65 -16.91
CA ALA A 128 -8.01 -3.91 -17.30
C ALA A 128 -7.44 -5.09 -16.51
N VAL A 129 -6.11 -5.20 -16.40
CA VAL A 129 -5.43 -6.25 -15.64
C VAL A 129 -5.74 -6.13 -14.14
N PHE A 130 -5.84 -4.90 -13.62
CA PHE A 130 -6.29 -4.66 -12.25
C PHE A 130 -7.72 -5.19 -12.01
N LEU A 131 -8.68 -4.83 -12.87
CA LEU A 131 -10.06 -5.28 -12.74
C LEU A 131 -10.21 -6.79 -12.91
N VAL A 132 -9.55 -7.38 -13.92
CA VAL A 132 -9.57 -8.84 -14.14
C VAL A 132 -9.01 -9.58 -12.94
N GLY A 133 -7.91 -9.09 -12.36
CA GLY A 133 -7.32 -9.74 -11.20
C GLY A 133 -8.15 -9.65 -9.92
N LEU A 134 -9.05 -8.67 -9.79
CA LEU A 134 -9.98 -8.55 -8.65
C LEU A 134 -11.08 -9.60 -8.72
N VAL A 135 -11.49 -9.98 -9.93
CA VAL A 135 -12.57 -10.96 -10.17
C VAL A 135 -11.99 -12.37 -10.45
N SER A 136 -10.66 -12.52 -10.47
CA SER A 136 -9.97 -13.77 -10.83
C SER A 136 -10.45 -14.97 -9.98
N ASP A 137 -10.54 -14.83 -8.66
CA ASP A 137 -11.00 -15.92 -7.78
C ASP A 137 -12.49 -16.25 -7.96
N TYR A 138 -13.32 -15.32 -8.42
CA TYR A 138 -14.72 -15.61 -8.75
C TYR A 138 -14.82 -16.48 -10.00
N PHE A 139 -14.00 -16.22 -11.01
CA PHE A 139 -13.98 -17.02 -12.25
C PHE A 139 -13.24 -18.35 -12.11
N PHE A 140 -12.16 -18.39 -11.32
CA PHE A 140 -11.25 -19.53 -11.27
C PHE A 140 -11.25 -20.30 -9.94
N GLY A 141 -11.90 -19.80 -8.89
CA GLY A 141 -11.98 -20.46 -7.58
C GLY A 141 -12.69 -21.82 -7.60
N GLY A 142 -13.60 -22.02 -8.56
CA GLY A 142 -14.30 -23.30 -8.76
C GLY A 142 -13.57 -24.33 -9.65
N SER A 143 -12.56 -23.91 -10.42
CA SER A 143 -11.93 -24.75 -11.48
C SER A 143 -10.52 -25.25 -11.10
N ARG A 144 -10.21 -25.28 -9.80
CA ARG A 144 -8.88 -25.57 -9.23
C ARG A 144 -8.37 -27.00 -9.49
N GLY A 145 -9.14 -27.85 -10.19
CA GLY A 145 -8.89 -29.29 -10.29
C GLY A 145 -8.79 -29.92 -11.69
N ASP A 146 -9.21 -29.27 -12.78
CA ASP A 146 -9.55 -30.04 -14.00
C ASP A 146 -8.65 -29.81 -15.23
N SER A 147 -7.77 -28.80 -15.26
CA SER A 147 -6.95 -28.52 -16.45
C SER A 147 -5.59 -27.89 -16.15
N TRP A 148 -4.51 -28.47 -16.68
CA TRP A 148 -3.15 -27.95 -16.60
C TRP A 148 -3.02 -26.55 -17.22
N TRP A 149 -3.78 -26.26 -18.28
CA TRP A 149 -3.83 -24.94 -18.92
C TRP A 149 -4.48 -23.87 -18.03
N GLY A 150 -5.46 -24.27 -17.21
CA GLY A 150 -6.10 -23.37 -16.24
C GLY A 150 -5.12 -22.88 -15.17
N SER A 151 -4.19 -23.73 -14.74
CA SER A 151 -3.16 -23.37 -13.75
C SER A 151 -2.13 -22.38 -14.29
N ILE A 152 -1.75 -22.50 -15.58
CA ILE A 152 -0.81 -21.57 -16.22
C ILE A 152 -1.45 -20.18 -16.38
N ILE A 153 -2.69 -20.12 -16.89
CA ILE A 153 -3.42 -18.86 -17.04
C ILE A 153 -3.66 -18.21 -15.67
N TYR A 154 -4.01 -18.99 -14.65
CA TYR A 154 -4.19 -18.49 -13.29
C TYR A 154 -2.89 -17.95 -12.66
N THR A 155 -1.74 -18.52 -13.00
CA THR A 155 -0.43 -18.04 -12.51
C THR A 155 0.01 -16.77 -13.23
N LEU A 156 -0.40 -16.59 -14.48
CA LEU A 156 -0.12 -15.40 -15.29
C LEU A 156 -1.09 -14.25 -15.00
N VAL A 157 -2.35 -14.55 -14.66
CA VAL A 157 -3.33 -13.54 -14.25
C VAL A 157 -3.04 -13.13 -12.80
N PRO A 158 -2.72 -11.84 -12.54
CA PRO A 158 -2.43 -11.41 -11.18
C PRO A 158 -3.69 -11.51 -10.33
N ASN A 159 -3.78 -12.50 -9.46
CA ASN A 159 -4.86 -12.58 -8.50
C ASN A 159 -4.62 -11.56 -7.37
N TRP A 160 -5.35 -10.44 -7.42
CA TRP A 160 -5.22 -9.37 -6.42
C TRP A 160 -5.87 -9.72 -5.09
N GLN A 161 -6.80 -10.68 -5.04
CA GLN A 161 -7.42 -11.13 -3.78
C GLN A 161 -6.40 -11.76 -2.83
N LEU A 162 -5.31 -12.33 -3.36
CA LEU A 162 -4.19 -12.82 -2.54
C LEU A 162 -3.53 -11.70 -1.73
N PHE A 163 -3.51 -10.48 -2.26
CA PHE A 163 -2.90 -9.32 -1.61
C PHE A 163 -3.92 -8.44 -0.90
N TRP A 164 -5.18 -8.49 -1.33
CA TRP A 164 -6.28 -7.69 -0.81
C TRP A 164 -7.03 -8.45 0.31
N LEU A 165 -6.42 -8.55 1.48
CA LEU A 165 -6.99 -9.23 2.66
C LEU A 165 -7.94 -8.34 3.50
N ALA A 166 -8.54 -7.30 2.91
CA ALA A 166 -9.52 -6.45 3.60
C ALA A 166 -10.67 -7.30 4.20
N ASP A 167 -11.16 -8.29 3.43
CA ASP A 167 -12.22 -9.21 3.87
C ASP A 167 -11.77 -10.17 5.00
N ALA A 168 -10.47 -10.43 5.12
CA ALA A 168 -9.92 -11.25 6.19
C ALA A 168 -9.76 -10.45 7.50
N LEU A 169 -9.56 -9.12 7.40
CA LEU A 169 -9.58 -8.22 8.54
C LEU A 169 -10.98 -8.17 9.17
N GLU A 170 -12.04 -8.07 8.35
CA GLU A 170 -13.45 -8.09 8.79
C GLU A 170 -13.84 -9.38 9.52
N LYS A 171 -13.25 -10.52 9.15
CA LYS A 171 -13.52 -11.83 9.78
C LYS A 171 -12.68 -12.12 11.02
N GLU A 172 -11.99 -11.13 11.58
CA GLU A 172 -11.09 -11.26 12.75
C GLU A 172 -9.96 -12.31 12.62
N LYS A 173 -9.67 -12.80 11.42
CA LYS A 173 -8.61 -13.78 11.20
C LYS A 173 -7.23 -13.13 11.13
N THR A 174 -6.29 -13.60 11.95
CA THR A 174 -4.89 -13.16 11.89
C THR A 174 -4.24 -13.63 10.60
N ILE A 175 -3.42 -12.76 9.99
CA ILE A 175 -2.68 -13.07 8.75
C ILE A 175 -1.40 -13.83 9.15
N PRO A 176 -1.22 -15.10 8.76
CA PRO A 176 -0.03 -15.85 9.13
C PRO A 176 1.20 -15.35 8.38
N LEU A 177 2.33 -15.22 9.07
CA LEU A 177 3.59 -14.74 8.45
C LEU A 177 4.08 -15.62 7.30
N ASN A 178 3.81 -16.93 7.35
CA ASN A 178 4.15 -17.86 6.28
C ASN A 178 3.46 -17.46 4.95
N TYR A 179 2.21 -16.99 5.03
CA TYR A 179 1.47 -16.49 3.87
C TYR A 179 2.14 -15.25 3.29
N VAL A 180 2.51 -14.27 4.13
CA VAL A 180 3.21 -13.04 3.69
C VAL A 180 4.52 -13.37 2.97
N SER A 181 5.29 -14.33 3.49
CA SER A 181 6.54 -14.75 2.84
C SER A 181 6.32 -15.45 1.50
N SER A 182 5.27 -16.27 1.39
CA SER A 182 4.91 -16.94 0.13
C SER A 182 4.44 -15.93 -0.92
N SER A 183 3.62 -14.96 -0.52
CA SER A 183 3.18 -13.84 -1.37
C SER A 183 4.35 -12.97 -1.82
N PHE A 184 5.36 -12.78 -0.96
CA PHE A 184 6.58 -12.05 -1.32
C PHE A 184 7.37 -12.78 -2.42
N VAL A 185 7.58 -14.08 -2.29
CA VAL A 185 8.27 -14.88 -3.32
C VAL A 185 7.51 -14.79 -4.65
N TYR A 186 6.19 -14.96 -4.61
CA TYR A 186 5.35 -14.81 -5.79
C TYR A 186 5.50 -13.43 -6.43
N ALA A 187 5.47 -12.35 -5.64
CA ALA A 187 5.63 -10.98 -6.14
C ALA A 187 7.01 -10.77 -6.79
N VAL A 188 8.10 -11.24 -6.17
CA VAL A 188 9.46 -11.14 -6.72
C VAL A 188 9.58 -11.90 -8.04
N CYS A 189 9.06 -13.12 -8.12
CA CYS A 189 9.08 -13.91 -9.36
C CYS A 189 8.30 -13.21 -10.48
N TYR A 190 7.11 -12.67 -10.18
CA TYR A 190 6.28 -11.98 -11.16
C TYR A 190 6.94 -10.67 -11.65
N ILE A 191 7.51 -9.89 -10.73
CA ILE A 191 8.27 -8.69 -11.07
C ILE A 191 9.49 -9.06 -11.93
N GLY A 192 10.23 -10.10 -11.56
CA GLY A 192 11.35 -10.60 -12.35
C GLY A 192 10.94 -10.98 -13.77
N ALA A 193 9.83 -11.70 -13.94
CA ALA A 193 9.30 -12.08 -15.26
C ALA A 193 8.87 -10.86 -16.09
N THR A 194 8.15 -9.92 -15.48
CA THR A 194 7.71 -8.69 -16.17
C THR A 194 8.87 -7.78 -16.56
N LEU A 195 9.88 -7.65 -15.70
CA LEU A 195 11.10 -6.89 -16.01
C LEU A 195 11.94 -7.57 -17.09
N ALA A 196 12.08 -8.90 -17.06
CA ALA A 196 12.76 -9.64 -18.13
C ALA A 196 12.04 -9.45 -19.47
N GLY A 197 10.70 -9.53 -19.48
CA GLY A 197 9.90 -9.22 -20.67
C GLY A 197 10.09 -7.78 -21.13
N ALA A 198 10.23 -6.82 -20.20
CA ALA A 198 10.44 -5.42 -20.53
C ALA A 198 11.79 -5.23 -21.21
N LEU A 199 12.85 -5.87 -20.71
CA LEU A 199 14.18 -5.83 -21.31
C LEU A 199 14.18 -6.40 -22.74
N VAL A 200 13.56 -7.55 -22.97
CA VAL A 200 13.46 -8.16 -24.30
C VAL A 200 12.74 -7.22 -25.28
N LEU A 201 11.63 -6.62 -24.85
CA LEU A 201 10.89 -5.66 -25.68
C LEU A 201 11.64 -4.34 -25.91
N PHE A 202 12.61 -4.00 -25.05
CA PHE A 202 13.41 -2.79 -25.13
C PHE A 202 14.62 -2.95 -26.06
N GLU A 203 15.24 -4.12 -26.10
CA GLU A 203 16.42 -4.42 -26.95
C GLU A 203 16.15 -4.13 -28.43
N ASP A 204 14.96 -4.49 -28.91
CA ASP A 204 14.49 -4.17 -30.26
C ASP A 204 14.39 -2.66 -30.57
N ARG A 205 14.45 -1.77 -29.56
CA ARG A 205 14.33 -0.32 -29.70
C ARG A 205 15.67 0.38 -29.89
N GLU A 206 16.78 -0.23 -29.49
CA GLU A 206 18.14 0.37 -29.63
C GLU A 206 18.78 0.07 -31.00
N LEU A 207 18.22 -0.90 -31.75
CA LEU A 207 18.74 -1.34 -33.06
C LEU A 207 18.08 -0.65 -34.27
N SER A 208 17.20 0.33 -34.06
CA SER A 208 16.54 1.14 -35.11
C SER A 208 16.83 2.61 -34.95
#